data_AF-A0A2T2TJA4-F1
#
_entry.id   AF-A0A2T2TJA4-F1
#
_cell.length_a   1.000
_cell.length_b   1.000
_cell.length_c   1.000
_cell.angle_alpha   90.00
_cell.angle_beta   90.00
_cell.angle_gamma   90.00
#
_symmetry.space_group_name_H-M   'P 1'
#
loop_
_entity.id
_entity.type
_entity.pdbx_description
1 polymer ?
#
loop_
_entity_poly.entity_id
_entity_poly.type
_entity_poly.pdbx_seq_one_letter_code
_entity_poly.pdbx_strand_id
1 'polypeptide(L)' 'MEEKAFSMVQECTDSYDARKQPDGSRDIRIKVPPRFADLWLVKLGELRATMEEIREYEPEGAKKER' A
#
# COMPACT_ATOMS: atom_id res chain seq x y z
N MET A 1 -16.77 17.25 -17.54
CA MET A 1 -15.30 17.19 -17.60
C MET A 1 -14.91 15.87 -16.99
N GLU A 2 -14.23 14.99 -17.73
CA GLU A 2 -13.65 13.79 -17.13
C GLU A 2 -12.58 14.22 -16.12
N GLU A 3 -12.68 13.74 -14.89
CA GLU A 3 -11.62 13.91 -13.90
C GLU A 3 -10.42 13.08 -14.35
N LYS A 4 -9.29 13.74 -14.60
CA LYS A 4 -8.02 13.04 -14.81
C LYS A 4 -7.62 12.36 -13.50
N ALA A 5 -7.59 11.04 -13.50
CA ALA A 5 -7.00 10.27 -12.42
C ALA A 5 -5.46 10.33 -12.51
N PHE A 6 -4.82 10.48 -11.35
CA PHE A 6 -3.35 10.49 -11.22
C PHE A 6 -2.91 9.27 -10.40
N SER A 7 -1.77 8.71 -10.76
CA SER A 7 -1.16 7.59 -10.04
C SER A 7 -0.43 8.08 -8.80
N MET A 8 -0.90 7.69 -7.62
CA MET A 8 -0.25 8.09 -6.36
C MET A 8 1.23 7.66 -6.30
N VAL A 9 1.51 6.42 -6.74
CA VAL A 9 2.85 5.83 -6.69
C VAL A 9 3.76 6.37 -7.79
N GLN A 10 3.24 6.68 -8.99
CA GLN A 10 4.08 7.11 -10.11
C GLN A 10 4.22 8.63 -10.22
N GLU A 11 3.18 9.39 -9.88
CA GLU A 11 3.13 10.84 -10.11
C GLU A 11 3.19 11.65 -8.81
N CYS A 12 2.76 11.06 -7.68
CA CYS A 12 2.71 11.74 -6.39
C CYS A 12 3.79 11.26 -5.40
N THR A 13 4.87 10.65 -5.88
CA THR A 13 5.93 10.04 -5.05
C THR A 13 7.31 10.33 -5.65
N ASP A 14 8.31 10.62 -4.82
CA ASP A 14 9.70 10.78 -5.28
C ASP A 14 10.35 9.41 -5.55
N SER A 15 10.10 8.45 -4.65
CA SER A 15 10.59 7.07 -4.74
C SER A 15 9.85 6.16 -3.75
N TYR A 16 9.87 4.85 -3.98
CA TYR A 16 9.47 3.86 -2.99
C TYR A 16 10.43 2.66 -2.99
N ASP A 17 10.49 1.96 -1.87
CA ASP A 17 11.31 0.76 -1.67
C ASP A 17 10.52 -0.29 -0.88
N ALA A 18 10.73 -1.56 -1.21
CA ALA A 18 10.04 -2.68 -0.57
C ALA A 18 11.05 -3.75 -0.17
N ARG A 19 11.19 -4.01 1.13
CA ARG A 19 12.16 -4.96 1.68
C ARG A 19 11.44 -6.11 2.38
N LYS A 20 11.88 -7.33 2.09
CA LYS A 20 11.50 -8.48 2.90
C LYS A 20 12.28 -8.45 4.21
N GLN A 21 11.58 -8.68 5.31
CA GLN A 21 12.17 -8.82 6.62
C GLN A 21 12.46 -10.30 6.94
N PRO A 22 13.37 -10.59 7.89
CA PRO A 22 13.71 -11.97 8.25
C PRO A 22 12.54 -12.80 8.78
N ASP A 23 11.54 -12.15 9.37
CA ASP A 23 10.31 -12.78 9.87
C ASP A 23 9.28 -13.08 8.76
N GLY A 24 9.60 -12.78 7.50
CA GLY A 24 8.71 -12.95 6.35
C GLY A 24 7.78 -11.77 6.10
N SER A 25 7.75 -10.76 6.97
CA SER A 25 7.00 -9.53 6.74
C SER A 25 7.65 -8.67 5.64
N ARG A 26 6.95 -7.62 5.20
CA ARG A 26 7.47 -6.67 4.20
C ARG A 26 7.35 -5.24 4.71
N ASP A 27 8.46 -4.54 4.70
CA ASP A 27 8.50 -3.11 4.91
C ASP A 27 8.38 -2.39 3.57
N ILE A 28 7.39 -1.51 3.47
CA ILE A 28 7.18 -0.63 2.32
C ILE A 28 7.46 0.80 2.77
N ARG A 29 8.45 1.46 2.16
CA ARG A 29 8.82 2.85 2.43
C ARG A 29 8.55 3.70 1.21
N ILE A 30 7.71 4.72 1.36
CA ILE A 30 7.32 5.63 0.29
C ILE A 30 7.81 7.03 0.66
N LYS A 31 8.59 7.66 -0.21
CA LYS A 31 9.07 9.04 -0.04
C LYS A 31 8.20 9.97 -0.85
N VAL A 32 7.48 10.85 -0.16
CA VAL A 32 6.44 11.70 -0.74
C VAL A 32 6.87 13.17 -0.75
N PRO A 33 6.67 13.92 -1.84
CA PRO A 33 6.80 15.38 -1.83
C PRO A 33 5.88 16.03 -0.79
N PRO A 34 6.32 17.08 -0.07
CA PRO A 34 5.50 17.73 0.96
C PRO A 34 4.12 18.18 0.47
N ARG A 35 4.02 18.64 -0.78
CA ARG A 35 2.74 19.09 -1.39
C ARG A 35 1.70 17.98 -1.56
N PHE A 36 2.11 16.71 -1.48
CA PHE A 36 1.24 15.55 -1.64
C PHE A 36 1.09 14.72 -0.36
N ALA A 37 1.73 15.14 0.74
CA ALA A 37 1.74 14.36 1.99
C ALA A 37 0.33 14.14 2.54
N ASP A 38 -0.49 15.19 2.62
CA ASP A 38 -1.86 15.10 3.14
C ASP A 38 -2.76 14.26 2.24
N LEU A 39 -2.62 14.39 0.92
CA LEU A 39 -3.34 13.57 -0.05
C LEU A 39 -3.01 12.09 0.12
N TRP A 40 -1.73 11.77 0.32
CA TRP A 40 -1.28 10.41 0.59
C TRP A 40 -1.89 9.84 1.86
N LEU A 41 -1.94 10.61 2.94
CA LEU A 41 -2.56 10.17 4.20
C LEU A 41 -4.05 9.85 4.03
N VAL A 42 -4.79 10.71 3.31
CA VAL A 42 -6.21 10.47 3.01
C VAL A 42 -6.36 9.20 2.17
N LYS A 43 -5.60 9.05 1.09
CA LYS A 43 -5.71 7.88 0.19
C LYS A 43 -5.28 6.57 0.84
N LEU A 44 -4.27 6.58 1.70
CA LEU A 44 -3.92 5.41 2.51
C LEU A 44 -5.06 5.02 3.46
N GLY A 45 -5.74 6.01 4.05
CA GLY A 45 -6.90 5.79 4.92
C GLY A 45 -8.12 5.21 4.21
N GLU A 46 -8.20 5.33 2.89
CA GLU A 46 -9.28 4.79 2.05
C GLU A 46 -9.02 3.36 1.58
N LEU A 47 -7.80 2.84 1.70
CA LEU A 47 -7.47 1.48 1.25
C LEU A 47 -8.26 0.44 2.03
N ARG A 48 -9.01 -0.39 1.30
CA ARG A 48 -9.79 -1.51 1.84
C ARG A 48 -9.48 -2.75 1.02
N ALA A 49 -9.59 -3.90 1.67
CA ALA A 49 -9.55 -5.20 1.04
C ALA A 49 -10.73 -6.02 1.56
N THR A 50 -11.29 -6.85 0.70
CA THR A 50 -12.32 -7.83 1.01
C THR A 50 -11.67 -9.11 1.55
N MET A 51 -12.45 -9.95 2.23
CA MET A 51 -11.96 -11.26 2.70
C MET A 51 -11.58 -12.20 1.55
N GLU A 52 -12.18 -12.03 0.37
CA GLU A 52 -11.85 -12.81 -0.81
C GLU A 52 -10.47 -12.43 -1.34
N GLU A 53 -10.22 -11.13 -1.54
CA GLU A 53 -8.88 -10.63 -1.91
C GLU A 53 -7.83 -11.07 -0.89
N ILE A 54 -8.11 -10.99 0.41
CA ILE A 54 -7.14 -11.45 1.42
C ILE A 54 -6.78 -12.93 1.23
N ARG A 55 -7.76 -13.80 0.97
CA ARG A 55 -7.52 -15.24 0.80
C ARG A 55 -6.72 -15.58 -0.45
N GLU A 56 -6.86 -14.81 -1.52
CA GLU A 56 -6.07 -15.01 -2.75
C GLU A 56 -4.57 -14.77 -2.52
N TYR A 57 -4.24 -13.86 -1.61
CA TYR A 57 -2.85 -13.44 -1.35
C TYR A 57 -2.29 -13.98 -0.03
N GLU A 58 -3.11 -14.58 0.83
CA GLU A 58 -2.68 -15.28 2.04
C GLU A 58 -2.35 -16.75 1.69
N PRO A 59 -1.07 -17.17 1.70
CA PRO A 59 -0.72 -18.56 1.46
C PRO A 59 -1.39 -19.44 2.54
N GLU A 60 -1.90 -20.63 2.16
CA GLU A 60 -2.74 -21.56 2.95
C GLU A 60 -2.21 -21.99 4.35
N GLY A 61 -1.12 -21.42 4.86
CA GLY A 61 -0.51 -21.74 6.16
C GLY A 61 -0.54 -20.63 7.23
N ALA A 62 -1.11 -19.45 6.99
CA ALA A 62 -1.14 -18.37 8.00
C ALA A 62 -2.18 -18.57 9.13
N LYS A 63 -2.87 -19.73 9.16
CA LYS A 63 -3.59 -20.17 10.36
C LYS A 63 -2.63 -20.80 11.36
N LYS A 64 -1.94 -19.98 12.15
CA LYS A 64 -1.59 -20.36 13.52
C LYS A 64 -1.83 -19.20 14.49
N GLU A 65 -2.74 -19.49 15.41
CA GLU A 65 -2.88 -18.92 16.75
C GLU A 65 -3.55 -17.54 16.88
N ARG A 66 -4.87 -17.59 17.11
CA ARG A 66 -5.53 -16.84 18.18
C ARG A 66 -6.39 -17.79 18.99
#